data_AF-A0A7D8V298-F1
#
_entry.id   AF-A0A7D8V298-F1
#
_cell.length_a   1.000
_cell.length_b   1.000
_cell.length_c   1.000
_cell.angle_alpha   90.00
_cell.angle_beta   90.00
_cell.angle_gamma   90.00
#
_symmetry.space_group_name_H-M   'P 1'
#
loop_
_entity.id
_entity.type
_entity.pdbx_description
1 polymer ?
#
loop_
_entity_poly.entity_id
_entity_poly.type
_entity_poly.pdbx_seq_one_letter_code
_entity_poly.pdbx_strand_id
1 'polypeptide(L)'
;MTATNLAPEPETLSAKSAALLSAAASEAKHHPRPDVPAVAATESGGPAVSPGELDPVHKYTYSVVPGFFLQAGPEPKHVAFEDLLDKSFGLVDQSPERWHNLRRDIAALQASADPNVSYKVMFLGRHGQGWHNFASSKYGNDAWENHWTYLLGDGELVWGPDPELTPLGHEQTLAVQAAWWRELAHGAPINPDEIRWFVSPLTRTCQTMLNSWGDLLKGTPETWEDFREIYGSHTCDRRSTKSYISQRFPMVKIEDGFTEEDELWRPDDRETNAHMQHRMRRAMDRIFDGAAEETYISITAHGAILSNLLAVLGHQAYPLTTGEMIPVVVKATKL
;
A
#
# COMPACT_ATOMS: atom_id res chain seq x y z
N MET A 1 15.79 -41.50 -11.92
CA MET A 1 16.35 -40.71 -10.79
C MET A 1 15.67 -39.36 -10.84
N THR A 2 14.60 -39.19 -10.07
CA THR A 2 13.81 -37.95 -9.98
C THR A 2 14.15 -37.28 -8.66
N ALA A 3 14.83 -36.14 -8.72
CA ALA A 3 15.11 -35.31 -7.55
C ALA A 3 13.94 -34.34 -7.36
N THR A 4 13.18 -34.55 -6.29
CA THR A 4 12.20 -33.61 -5.75
C THR A 4 12.92 -32.48 -5.02
N ASN A 5 12.82 -31.26 -5.54
CA ASN A 5 13.19 -30.03 -4.83
C ASN A 5 12.15 -29.77 -3.73
N LEU A 6 12.53 -30.02 -2.48
CA LEU A 6 11.82 -29.51 -1.31
C LEU A 6 12.18 -28.03 -1.14
N ALA A 7 11.16 -27.17 -1.05
CA ALA A 7 11.34 -25.78 -0.65
C ALA A 7 11.92 -25.69 0.77
N PRO A 8 12.73 -24.68 1.10
CA PRO A 8 13.23 -24.51 2.47
C PRO A 8 12.08 -24.12 3.41
N GLU A 9 11.99 -24.79 4.56
CA GLU A 9 11.08 -24.39 5.64
C GLU A 9 11.48 -23.02 6.20
N PRO A 10 10.52 -22.17 6.60
CA PRO A 10 10.82 -20.90 7.23
C PRO A 10 11.52 -21.11 8.57
N GLU A 11 12.59 -20.35 8.84
CA GLU A 11 13.21 -20.32 10.17
C GLU A 11 12.17 -19.87 11.20
N THR A 12 11.71 -20.82 12.00
CA THR A 12 10.80 -20.54 13.12
C THR A 12 11.60 -19.86 14.22
N LEU A 13 11.20 -18.64 14.58
CA LEU A 13 11.64 -18.00 15.81
C LEU A 13 11.41 -18.98 16.98
N SER A 14 12.46 -19.31 17.72
CA SER A 14 12.31 -20.22 18.86
C SER A 14 11.25 -19.66 19.83
N ALA A 15 10.45 -20.53 20.44
CA ALA A 15 9.42 -20.11 21.40
C ALA A 15 9.97 -19.21 22.53
N LYS A 16 11.26 -19.36 22.88
CA LYS A 16 11.95 -18.49 23.85
C LYS A 16 12.21 -17.08 23.31
N SER A 17 12.58 -16.96 22.04
CA SER A 17 12.81 -15.68 21.37
C SER A 17 11.50 -14.92 21.18
N ALA A 18 10.43 -15.63 20.79
CA ALA A 18 9.08 -15.05 20.70
C ALA A 18 8.55 -14.58 22.07
N ALA A 19 8.79 -15.36 23.13
CA ALA A 19 8.38 -15.00 24.49
C ALA A 19 9.16 -13.79 25.06
N LEU A 20 10.47 -13.68 24.78
CA LEU A 20 11.28 -12.54 25.20
C LEU A 20 10.89 -11.24 24.47
N LEU A 21 10.56 -11.33 23.18
CA LEU A 21 10.06 -10.20 22.39
C LEU A 21 8.68 -9.75 22.85
N SER A 22 7.79 -10.70 23.19
CA SER A 22 6.46 -10.42 23.76
C SER A 22 6.56 -9.75 25.13
N ALA A 23 7.48 -10.22 25.99
CA ALA A 23 7.70 -9.63 27.31
C ALA A 23 8.20 -8.16 27.20
N ALA A 24 9.18 -7.91 26.32
CA ALA A 24 9.71 -6.57 26.06
C ALA A 24 8.66 -5.62 25.47
N ALA A 25 7.77 -6.11 24.60
CA ALA A 25 6.67 -5.33 24.06
C ALA A 25 5.63 -4.99 25.15
N SER A 26 5.30 -5.91 26.06
CA SER A 26 4.27 -5.66 27.09
C SER A 26 4.67 -4.71 28.22
N GLU A 27 5.98 -4.47 28.43
CA GLU A 27 6.49 -3.55 29.46
C GLU A 27 6.64 -2.09 29.00
N ALA A 28 6.52 -1.81 27.69
CA ALA A 28 6.62 -0.46 27.16
C ALA A 28 5.40 0.40 27.52
N LYS A 29 5.61 1.70 27.83
CA LYS A 29 4.52 2.66 27.97
C LYS A 29 4.05 3.08 26.59
N HIS A 30 2.92 2.54 26.14
CA HIS A 30 2.35 2.83 24.82
C HIS A 30 1.61 4.18 24.85
N HIS A 31 1.85 5.01 23.84
CA HIS A 31 1.03 6.17 23.55
C HIS A 31 -0.01 5.77 22.49
N PRO A 32 -1.27 5.47 22.85
CA PRO A 32 -2.25 4.96 21.90
C PRO A 32 -2.56 6.02 20.84
N ARG A 33 -2.30 5.68 19.58
CA ARG A 33 -2.79 6.40 18.41
C ARG A 33 -3.50 5.39 17.51
N PRO A 34 -4.79 5.56 17.23
CA PRO A 34 -5.52 4.60 16.40
C PRO A 34 -5.04 4.64 14.94
N ASP A 35 -5.05 3.49 14.28
CA ASP A 35 -4.59 3.32 12.90
C ASP A 35 -5.46 4.04 11.87
N VAL A 36 -6.71 4.36 12.24
CA VAL A 36 -7.68 5.03 11.38
C VAL A 36 -7.97 6.43 11.94
N PRO A 37 -7.33 7.50 11.43
CA PRO A 37 -7.74 8.85 11.78
C PRO A 37 -9.10 9.19 11.18
N ALA A 38 -9.85 10.07 11.86
CA ALA A 38 -11.06 10.64 11.30
C ALA A 38 -10.72 11.59 10.13
N VAL A 39 -10.81 11.08 8.90
CA VAL A 39 -11.17 11.80 7.65
C VAL A 39 -10.36 13.09 7.31
N ALA A 40 -9.58 13.04 6.23
CA ALA A 40 -9.14 14.15 5.34
C ALA A 40 -8.47 15.42 5.94
N ALA A 41 -7.94 15.38 7.17
CA ALA A 41 -7.17 16.50 7.69
C ALA A 41 -5.67 16.37 7.36
N THR A 42 -5.11 17.39 6.72
CA THR A 42 -3.67 17.63 6.79
C THR A 42 -3.38 18.21 8.18
N GLU A 43 -2.49 17.57 8.94
CA GLU A 43 -2.08 18.13 10.23
C GLU A 43 -1.15 19.32 9.97
N SER A 44 -1.40 20.47 10.62
CA SER A 44 -0.79 21.77 10.33
C SER A 44 0.69 21.93 10.74
N GLY A 45 1.40 20.82 10.96
CA GLY A 45 2.84 20.83 11.29
C GLY A 45 3.13 21.48 12.65
N GLY A 46 3.10 20.69 13.72
CA GLY A 46 3.79 21.07 14.97
C GLY A 46 5.31 21.14 14.75
N PRO A 47 6.07 21.87 15.59
CA PRO A 47 7.45 22.22 15.30
C PRO A 47 8.34 20.98 15.24
N ALA A 48 9.03 20.82 14.11
CA ALA A 48 10.00 19.78 13.87
C ALA A 48 11.29 20.07 14.65
N VAL A 49 11.75 19.10 15.44
CA VAL A 49 13.17 18.98 15.76
C VAL A 49 13.54 17.52 15.91
N SER A 50 14.11 16.97 14.84
CA SER A 50 15.22 16.02 14.95
C SER A 50 16.34 16.55 14.03
N PRO A 51 17.53 16.86 14.55
CA PRO A 51 18.63 17.38 13.75
C PRO A 51 19.37 16.22 13.08
N GLY A 52 19.40 16.16 11.74
CA GLY A 52 20.24 15.14 11.08
C GLY A 52 20.22 15.10 9.56
N GLU A 53 19.07 15.26 8.91
CA GLU A 53 18.98 15.34 7.45
C GLU A 53 18.01 16.46 7.09
N LEU A 54 18.45 17.39 6.23
CA LEU A 54 17.52 18.32 5.61
C LEU A 54 16.69 17.48 4.62
N ASP A 55 15.51 17.03 5.06
CA ASP A 55 14.55 16.40 4.16
C ASP A 55 14.37 17.29 2.93
N PRO A 56 14.44 16.73 1.71
CA PRO A 56 14.36 17.52 0.50
C PRO A 56 13.05 18.32 0.50
N VAL A 57 13.15 19.61 0.17
CA VAL A 57 11.99 20.50 0.04
C VAL A 57 11.03 19.87 -0.96
N HIS A 58 9.76 19.75 -0.56
CA HIS A 58 8.69 19.23 -1.42
C HIS A 58 8.70 19.95 -2.76
N LYS A 59 8.67 19.18 -3.85
CA LYS A 59 8.86 19.70 -5.22
C LYS A 59 7.56 19.91 -5.97
N TYR A 60 6.48 19.27 -5.54
CA TYR A 60 5.20 19.33 -6.21
C TYR A 60 4.06 19.60 -5.23
N THR A 61 2.97 20.12 -5.81
CA THR A 61 1.63 20.05 -5.22
C THR A 61 0.80 19.05 -6.01
N TYR A 62 -0.09 18.35 -5.31
CA TYR A 62 -0.90 17.27 -5.89
C TYR A 62 -2.39 17.55 -5.75
N SER A 63 -3.15 17.12 -6.74
CA SER A 63 -4.61 17.11 -6.68
C SER A 63 -5.18 15.95 -7.50
N VAL A 64 -6.29 15.37 -7.07
CA VAL A 64 -7.05 14.40 -7.86
C VAL A 64 -7.86 15.10 -8.95
N VAL A 65 -7.84 14.54 -10.16
CA VAL A 65 -8.71 14.96 -11.28
C VAL A 65 -10.00 14.12 -11.24
N PRO A 66 -11.16 14.71 -10.94
CA PRO A 66 -12.42 13.97 -10.85
C PRO A 66 -12.97 13.62 -12.24
N GLY A 67 -14.03 12.81 -12.28
CA GLY A 67 -14.80 12.50 -13.50
C GLY A 67 -14.37 11.25 -14.25
N PHE A 68 -13.22 10.67 -13.91
CA PHE A 68 -12.76 9.40 -14.47
C PHE A 68 -13.24 8.18 -13.68
N PHE A 69 -13.22 8.26 -12.35
CA PHE A 69 -13.52 7.14 -11.46
C PHE A 69 -14.53 7.55 -10.38
N LEU A 70 -15.45 6.63 -10.05
CA LEU A 70 -16.53 6.83 -9.09
C LEU A 70 -16.03 7.22 -7.69
N GLN A 71 -14.86 6.70 -7.31
CA GLN A 71 -14.22 6.93 -6.02
C GLN A 71 -13.86 8.40 -5.78
N ALA A 72 -13.68 9.18 -6.86
CA ALA A 72 -13.43 10.62 -6.82
C ALA A 72 -14.68 11.47 -7.14
N GLY A 73 -15.88 10.87 -7.19
CA GLY A 73 -17.15 11.53 -7.50
C GLY A 73 -17.87 12.13 -6.28
N PRO A 74 -18.85 13.02 -6.49
CA PRO A 74 -19.56 13.70 -5.40
C PRO A 74 -20.49 12.77 -4.59
N GLU A 75 -21.00 11.69 -5.18
CA GLU A 75 -21.80 10.62 -4.56
C GLU A 75 -21.76 9.36 -5.48
N PRO A 76 -21.83 8.11 -4.98
CA PRO A 76 -21.97 7.70 -3.59
C PRO A 76 -20.63 7.58 -2.86
N LYS A 77 -20.63 7.96 -1.57
CA LYS A 77 -19.45 7.96 -0.67
C LYS A 77 -18.84 6.58 -0.38
N HIS A 78 -19.50 5.48 -0.74
CA HIS A 78 -18.92 4.14 -0.68
C HIS A 78 -19.71 3.20 -1.59
N VAL A 79 -19.04 2.58 -2.55
CA VAL A 79 -19.56 1.48 -3.37
C VAL A 79 -18.85 0.22 -2.89
N ALA A 80 -19.58 -0.90 -2.75
CA ALA A 80 -18.94 -2.15 -2.35
C ALA A 80 -17.82 -2.50 -3.32
N PHE A 81 -16.71 -3.02 -2.82
CA PHE A 81 -15.53 -3.25 -3.64
C PHE A 81 -15.83 -4.23 -4.79
N GLU A 82 -16.65 -5.25 -4.53
CA GLU A 82 -17.08 -6.23 -5.52
C GLU A 82 -17.84 -5.56 -6.67
N ASP A 83 -18.69 -4.58 -6.37
CA ASP A 83 -19.42 -3.79 -7.38
C ASP A 83 -18.47 -2.90 -8.20
N LEU A 84 -17.36 -2.43 -7.61
CA LEU A 84 -16.34 -1.66 -8.32
C LEU A 84 -15.54 -2.54 -9.29
N LEU A 85 -15.22 -3.78 -8.91
CA LEU A 85 -14.55 -4.72 -9.80
C LEU A 85 -15.39 -5.03 -11.05
N ASP A 86 -16.71 -5.12 -10.90
CA ASP A 86 -17.64 -5.31 -12.02
C ASP A 86 -17.85 -4.07 -12.88
N LYS A 87 -17.44 -2.90 -12.38
CA LYS A 87 -17.45 -1.61 -13.10
C LYS A 87 -16.05 -1.18 -13.52
N SER A 88 -15.17 -2.13 -13.84
CA SER A 88 -13.81 -1.86 -14.31
C SER A 88 -13.03 -0.98 -13.33
N PHE A 89 -13.01 -1.40 -12.07
CA PHE A 89 -12.41 -0.68 -10.94
C PHE A 89 -13.07 0.68 -10.64
N GLY A 90 -14.33 0.87 -11.04
CA GLY A 90 -15.09 2.10 -10.82
C GLY A 90 -14.91 3.17 -11.90
N LEU A 91 -14.49 2.80 -13.10
CA LEU A 91 -14.42 3.72 -14.24
C LEU A 91 -15.82 4.30 -14.53
N VAL A 92 -15.93 5.61 -14.76
CA VAL A 92 -17.24 6.25 -15.01
C VAL A 92 -17.79 5.87 -16.39
N ASP A 93 -16.92 5.76 -17.39
CA ASP A 93 -17.27 5.21 -18.69
C ASP A 93 -17.46 3.69 -18.60
N GLN A 94 -18.64 3.21 -18.96
CA GLN A 94 -19.03 1.81 -18.96
C GLN A 94 -19.22 1.26 -20.40
N SER A 95 -18.82 2.01 -21.41
CA SER A 95 -18.86 1.57 -22.81
C SER A 95 -17.81 0.47 -23.08
N PRO A 96 -17.95 -0.28 -24.19
CA PRO A 96 -16.91 -1.22 -24.62
C PRO A 96 -15.52 -0.58 -24.81
N GLU A 97 -15.47 0.73 -25.11
CA GLU A 97 -14.26 1.50 -25.39
C GLU A 97 -13.68 2.23 -24.16
N ARG A 98 -14.22 1.96 -22.97
CA ARG A 98 -13.92 2.71 -21.74
C ARG A 98 -12.43 2.92 -21.45
N TRP A 99 -11.58 1.91 -21.64
CA TRP A 99 -10.12 2.08 -21.45
C TRP A 99 -9.48 2.88 -22.58
N HIS A 100 -9.91 2.70 -23.82
CA HIS A 100 -9.44 3.53 -24.94
C HIS A 100 -9.82 5.01 -24.74
N ASN A 101 -11.03 5.27 -24.25
CA ASN A 101 -11.49 6.61 -23.90
C ASN A 101 -10.67 7.19 -22.74
N LEU A 102 -10.45 6.45 -21.65
CA LEU A 102 -9.56 6.86 -20.56
C LEU A 102 -8.17 7.22 -21.10
N ARG A 103 -7.55 6.34 -21.89
CA ARG A 103 -6.22 6.54 -22.48
C ARG A 103 -6.17 7.81 -23.32
N ARG A 104 -7.15 8.03 -24.19
CA ARG A 104 -7.26 9.23 -25.03
C ARG A 104 -7.37 10.48 -24.17
N ASP A 105 -8.21 10.46 -23.16
CA ASP A 105 -8.51 11.62 -22.33
C ASP A 105 -7.32 11.97 -21.42
N ILE A 106 -6.60 10.98 -20.88
CA ILE A 106 -5.33 11.18 -20.16
C ILE A 106 -4.25 11.74 -21.09
N ALA A 107 -4.11 11.21 -22.31
CA ALA A 107 -3.16 11.74 -23.28
C ALA A 107 -3.49 13.19 -23.67
N ALA A 108 -4.78 13.54 -23.79
CA ALA A 108 -5.20 14.91 -24.04
C ALA A 108 -4.87 15.85 -22.86
N LEU A 109 -5.04 15.40 -21.61
CA LEU A 109 -4.61 16.14 -20.42
C LEU A 109 -3.10 16.38 -20.41
N GLN A 110 -2.31 15.36 -20.71
CA GLN A 110 -0.85 15.47 -20.78
C GLN A 110 -0.40 16.41 -21.91
N ALA A 111 -1.00 16.31 -23.10
CA ALA A 111 -0.62 17.13 -24.25
C ALA A 111 -1.00 18.62 -24.10
N SER A 112 -2.01 18.93 -23.28
CA SER A 112 -2.46 20.30 -23.01
C SER A 112 -1.95 20.86 -21.69
N ALA A 113 -1.11 20.12 -20.96
CA ALA A 113 -0.56 20.54 -19.69
C ALA A 113 0.40 21.73 -19.83
N ASP A 114 0.37 22.64 -18.85
CA ASP A 114 1.43 23.64 -18.70
C ASP A 114 2.79 22.95 -18.47
N PRO A 115 3.93 23.59 -18.80
CA PRO A 115 5.26 22.96 -18.68
C PRO A 115 5.63 22.44 -17.29
N ASN A 116 4.99 22.95 -16.23
CA ASN A 116 5.21 22.54 -14.85
C ASN A 116 4.13 21.57 -14.33
N VAL A 117 3.21 21.11 -15.18
CA VAL A 117 2.11 20.21 -14.82
C VAL A 117 2.34 18.83 -15.43
N SER A 118 2.00 17.79 -14.69
CA SER A 118 2.06 16.40 -15.17
C SER A 118 0.89 15.59 -14.65
N TYR A 119 0.46 14.59 -15.42
CA TYR A 119 -0.66 13.72 -15.07
C TYR A 119 -0.23 12.25 -15.11
N LYS A 120 -0.63 11.49 -14.09
CA LYS A 120 -0.49 10.02 -14.01
C LYS A 120 -1.78 9.41 -13.49
N VAL A 121 -2.00 8.13 -13.79
CA VAL A 121 -3.12 7.34 -13.23
C VAL A 121 -2.55 6.31 -12.26
N MET A 122 -3.06 6.25 -11.03
CA MET A 122 -2.56 5.36 -9.99
C MET A 122 -3.63 4.37 -9.55
N PHE A 123 -3.30 3.08 -9.53
CA PHE A 123 -4.10 1.99 -8.96
C PHE A 123 -3.57 1.66 -7.57
N LEU A 124 -4.28 2.11 -6.54
CA LEU A 124 -3.91 2.00 -5.13
C LEU A 124 -4.59 0.77 -4.52
N GLY A 125 -3.83 -0.30 -4.26
CA GLY A 125 -4.31 -1.55 -3.69
C GLY A 125 -3.97 -1.68 -2.20
N ARG A 126 -4.99 -1.81 -1.35
CA ARG A 126 -4.80 -2.27 0.04
C ARG A 126 -4.60 -3.78 0.03
N HIS A 127 -3.65 -4.29 0.82
CA HIS A 127 -3.45 -5.73 0.95
C HIS A 127 -4.75 -6.49 1.30
N GLY A 128 -4.85 -7.75 0.85
CA GLY A 128 -5.92 -8.67 1.27
C GLY A 128 -5.93 -8.89 2.78
N GLN A 129 -6.97 -9.52 3.32
CA GLN A 129 -7.05 -9.80 4.76
C GLN A 129 -5.80 -10.55 5.25
N GLY A 130 -5.06 -9.93 6.17
CA GLY A 130 -3.96 -10.57 6.90
C GLY A 130 -4.43 -11.16 8.22
N TRP A 131 -3.61 -12.03 8.81
CA TRP A 131 -3.93 -12.62 10.13
C TRP A 131 -4.15 -11.58 11.22
N HIS A 132 -3.48 -10.41 11.15
CA HIS A 132 -3.74 -9.28 12.06
C HIS A 132 -5.15 -8.68 11.90
N ASN A 133 -5.68 -8.59 10.68
CA ASN A 133 -7.04 -8.09 10.46
C ASN A 133 -8.08 -9.08 11.01
N PHE A 134 -7.85 -10.37 10.76
CA PHE A 134 -8.71 -11.42 11.30
C PHE A 134 -8.69 -11.42 12.83
N ALA A 135 -7.51 -11.30 13.44
CA ALA A 135 -7.36 -11.21 14.88
C ALA A 135 -8.04 -9.95 15.46
N SER A 136 -7.85 -8.77 14.86
CA SER A 136 -8.56 -7.55 15.24
C SER A 136 -10.09 -7.74 15.20
N SER A 137 -10.61 -8.47 14.21
CA SER A 137 -12.03 -8.79 14.14
C SER A 137 -12.48 -9.83 15.17
N LYS A 138 -11.66 -10.85 15.46
CA LYS A 138 -11.91 -11.90 16.47
C LYS A 138 -12.02 -11.31 17.88
N TYR A 139 -11.13 -10.39 18.26
CA TYR A 139 -11.10 -9.82 19.61
C TYR A 139 -11.85 -8.50 19.74
N GLY A 140 -12.18 -7.86 18.63
CA GLY A 140 -12.76 -6.52 18.61
C GLY A 140 -11.69 -5.43 18.76
N ASN A 141 -11.96 -4.27 18.16
CA ASN A 141 -10.99 -3.17 18.04
C ASN A 141 -10.46 -2.70 19.40
N ASP A 142 -11.31 -2.51 20.41
CA ASP A 142 -10.86 -2.00 21.70
C ASP A 142 -9.86 -2.95 22.38
N ALA A 143 -10.12 -4.26 22.36
CA ALA A 143 -9.18 -5.23 22.92
C ALA A 143 -7.92 -5.36 22.06
N TRP A 144 -8.06 -5.21 20.73
CA TRP A 144 -6.95 -5.22 19.80
C TRP A 144 -5.97 -4.07 20.07
N GLU A 145 -6.47 -2.84 20.06
CA GLU A 145 -5.69 -1.61 20.24
C GLU A 145 -5.05 -1.52 21.63
N ASN A 146 -5.70 -2.03 22.67
CA ASN A 146 -5.19 -1.94 24.05
C ASN A 146 -4.28 -3.10 24.47
N HIS A 147 -4.26 -4.21 23.74
CA HIS A 147 -3.56 -5.42 24.18
C HIS A 147 -2.98 -6.24 23.02
N TRP A 148 -3.82 -6.77 22.13
CA TRP A 148 -3.40 -7.82 21.20
C TRP A 148 -2.43 -7.33 20.12
N THR A 149 -2.55 -6.07 19.70
CA THR A 149 -1.68 -5.47 18.66
C THR A 149 -0.19 -5.42 19.08
N TYR A 150 0.08 -5.46 20.39
CA TYR A 150 1.44 -5.47 20.95
C TYR A 150 2.03 -6.87 21.12
N LEU A 151 1.25 -7.92 20.87
CA LEU A 151 1.67 -9.31 20.95
C LEU A 151 1.90 -9.89 19.55
N LEU A 152 2.59 -11.03 19.47
CA LEU A 152 2.86 -11.73 18.21
C LEU A 152 1.70 -12.66 17.79
N GLY A 153 0.83 -13.01 18.73
CA GLY A 153 -0.21 -14.02 18.58
C GLY A 153 -0.87 -14.38 19.90
N ASP A 154 -1.85 -15.30 19.87
CA ASP A 154 -2.53 -15.85 21.05
C ASP A 154 -2.15 -17.32 21.35
N GLY A 155 -1.21 -17.89 20.58
CA GLY A 155 -0.83 -19.30 20.63
C GLY A 155 -1.59 -20.20 19.64
N GLU A 156 -2.68 -19.70 19.04
CA GLU A 156 -3.38 -20.35 17.92
C GLU A 156 -3.12 -19.61 16.60
N LEU A 157 -3.16 -18.28 16.65
CA LEU A 157 -2.94 -17.37 15.54
C LEU A 157 -1.62 -16.63 15.74
N VAL A 158 -0.93 -16.36 14.62
CA VAL A 158 0.25 -15.50 14.56
C VAL A 158 -0.07 -14.31 13.66
N TRP A 159 -0.01 -13.11 14.21
CA TRP A 159 -0.27 -11.86 13.50
C TRP A 159 0.91 -10.88 13.52
N GLY A 160 2.03 -11.26 14.14
CA GLY A 160 3.25 -10.49 14.12
C GLY A 160 4.50 -11.33 14.39
N PRO A 161 5.69 -10.87 13.97
CA PRO A 161 5.87 -9.75 13.05
C PRO A 161 5.42 -10.12 11.61
N ASP A 162 5.23 -9.10 10.78
CA ASP A 162 5.02 -9.23 9.33
C ASP A 162 4.08 -10.36 8.87
N PRO A 163 2.78 -10.32 9.27
CA PRO A 163 1.87 -11.43 9.05
C PRO A 163 1.58 -11.70 7.58
N GLU A 164 1.40 -12.98 7.29
CA GLU A 164 0.88 -13.51 6.02
C GLU A 164 -0.59 -13.14 5.79
N LEU A 165 -1.04 -13.24 4.54
CA LEU A 165 -2.46 -13.25 4.19
C LEU A 165 -3.19 -14.47 4.79
N THR A 166 -4.47 -14.32 5.07
CA THR A 166 -5.38 -15.43 5.36
C THR A 166 -5.84 -16.09 4.05
N PRO A 167 -6.49 -17.27 4.09
CA PRO A 167 -7.14 -17.83 2.91
C PRO A 167 -8.13 -16.85 2.25
N LEU A 168 -8.92 -16.13 3.04
CA LEU A 168 -9.81 -15.08 2.54
C LEU A 168 -9.02 -13.93 1.89
N GLY A 169 -7.90 -13.53 2.49
CA GLY A 169 -7.01 -12.53 1.90
C GLY A 169 -6.51 -12.95 0.52
N HIS A 170 -6.13 -14.21 0.33
CA HIS A 170 -5.75 -14.72 -0.99
C HIS A 170 -6.93 -14.67 -1.98
N GLU A 171 -8.14 -15.09 -1.58
CA GLU A 171 -9.34 -15.01 -2.43
C GLU A 171 -9.65 -13.57 -2.89
N GLN A 172 -9.60 -12.61 -1.96
CA GLN A 172 -9.79 -11.18 -2.29
C GLN A 172 -8.80 -10.70 -3.36
N THR A 173 -7.52 -11.08 -3.24
CA THR A 173 -6.48 -10.66 -4.19
C THR A 173 -6.62 -11.34 -5.57
N LEU A 174 -7.16 -12.56 -5.62
CA LEU A 174 -7.48 -13.26 -6.87
C LEU A 174 -8.71 -12.66 -7.57
N ALA A 175 -9.67 -12.09 -6.84
CA ALA A 175 -10.78 -11.36 -7.44
C ALA A 175 -10.31 -10.12 -8.22
N VAL A 176 -9.30 -9.40 -7.70
CA VAL A 176 -8.63 -8.30 -8.43
C VAL A 176 -8.00 -8.81 -9.73
N GLN A 177 -7.31 -9.96 -9.66
CA GLN A 177 -6.69 -10.56 -10.84
C GLN A 177 -7.72 -10.93 -11.90
N ALA A 178 -8.84 -11.54 -11.49
CA ALA A 178 -9.92 -11.89 -12.38
C ALA A 178 -10.53 -10.64 -13.05
N ALA A 179 -10.64 -9.53 -12.32
CA ALA A 179 -11.05 -8.25 -12.90
C ALA A 179 -10.05 -7.77 -13.96
N TRP A 180 -8.75 -7.76 -13.67
CA TRP A 180 -7.73 -7.38 -14.68
C TRP A 180 -7.76 -8.25 -15.93
N TRP A 181 -7.96 -9.56 -15.79
CA TRP A 181 -8.12 -10.47 -16.94
C TRP A 181 -9.31 -10.11 -17.82
N ARG A 182 -10.45 -9.73 -17.22
CA ARG A 182 -11.62 -9.23 -17.97
C ARG A 182 -11.28 -7.94 -18.70
N GLU A 183 -10.65 -6.99 -18.01
CA GLU A 183 -10.35 -5.67 -18.55
C GLU A 183 -9.25 -5.67 -19.63
N LEU A 184 -8.37 -6.68 -19.65
CA LEU A 184 -7.34 -6.84 -20.67
C LEU A 184 -7.94 -6.89 -22.10
N ALA A 185 -9.04 -7.62 -22.28
CA ALA A 185 -9.72 -7.70 -23.58
C ALA A 185 -10.31 -6.36 -24.05
N HIS A 186 -10.40 -5.37 -23.16
CA HIS A 186 -10.94 -4.04 -23.42
C HIS A 186 -9.87 -2.96 -23.46
N GLY A 187 -8.58 -3.32 -23.46
CA GLY A 187 -7.47 -2.37 -23.61
C GLY A 187 -6.94 -1.80 -22.29
N ALA A 188 -7.12 -2.49 -21.17
CA ALA A 188 -6.50 -2.09 -19.90
C ALA A 188 -4.97 -1.88 -20.03
N PRO A 189 -4.39 -0.85 -19.37
CA PRO A 189 -2.98 -0.48 -19.50
C PRO A 189 -2.08 -1.31 -18.59
N ILE A 190 -1.89 -2.57 -18.95
CA ILE A 190 -1.12 -3.53 -18.13
C ILE A 190 0.26 -3.87 -18.70
N ASN A 191 0.62 -3.30 -19.86
CA ASN A 191 1.92 -3.58 -20.47
C ASN A 191 3.04 -2.85 -19.70
N PRO A 192 4.25 -3.44 -19.58
CA PRO A 192 5.33 -2.87 -18.78
C PRO A 192 5.86 -1.50 -19.22
N ASP A 193 5.65 -1.13 -20.49
CA ASP A 193 5.96 0.18 -21.04
C ASP A 193 4.88 1.23 -20.71
N GLU A 194 3.74 0.80 -20.17
CA GLU A 194 2.60 1.65 -19.84
C GLU A 194 2.41 1.79 -18.34
N ILE A 195 2.70 0.74 -17.56
CA ILE A 195 2.49 0.69 -16.11
C ILE A 195 3.75 0.31 -15.32
N ARG A 196 3.98 1.03 -14.22
CA ARG A 196 5.01 0.72 -13.20
C ARG A 196 4.37 0.16 -11.94
N TRP A 197 4.99 -0.83 -11.31
CA TRP A 197 4.49 -1.44 -10.07
C TRP A 197 5.38 -1.10 -8.88
N PHE A 198 4.77 -0.60 -7.81
CA PHE A 198 5.38 -0.37 -6.52
C PHE A 198 4.65 -1.16 -5.44
N VAL A 199 5.39 -1.65 -4.46
CA VAL A 199 4.84 -2.45 -3.37
C VAL A 199 5.51 -2.10 -2.05
N SER A 200 4.78 -2.20 -0.95
CA SER A 200 5.40 -2.13 0.37
C SER A 200 6.27 -3.37 0.65
N PRO A 201 7.27 -3.26 1.53
CA PRO A 201 8.14 -4.38 1.89
C PRO A 201 7.50 -5.46 2.78
N LEU A 202 6.31 -5.22 3.32
CA LEU A 202 5.63 -6.19 4.19
C LEU A 202 5.09 -7.38 3.39
N THR A 203 5.18 -8.58 3.96
CA THR A 203 4.87 -9.87 3.35
C THR A 203 3.46 -9.90 2.73
N ARG A 204 2.45 -9.44 3.47
CA ARG A 204 1.06 -9.35 3.00
C ARG A 204 0.87 -8.50 1.74
N THR A 205 1.64 -7.41 1.57
CA THR A 205 1.56 -6.58 0.36
C THR A 205 2.26 -7.22 -0.81
N CYS A 206 3.40 -7.88 -0.59
CA CYS A 206 4.07 -8.67 -1.62
C CYS A 206 3.17 -9.81 -2.12
N GLN A 207 2.53 -10.56 -1.22
CA GLN A 207 1.56 -11.60 -1.60
C GLN A 207 0.37 -11.02 -2.37
N THR A 208 -0.15 -9.88 -1.92
CA THR A 208 -1.26 -9.21 -2.60
C THR A 208 -0.88 -8.81 -4.02
N MET A 209 0.26 -8.13 -4.20
CA MET A 209 0.76 -7.74 -5.52
C MET A 209 0.92 -8.97 -6.42
N LEU A 210 1.57 -10.03 -5.95
CA LEU A 210 1.78 -11.23 -6.77
C LEU A 210 0.48 -11.93 -7.14
N ASN A 211 -0.50 -12.00 -6.24
CA ASN A 211 -1.79 -12.61 -6.55
C ASN A 211 -2.65 -11.76 -7.47
N SER A 212 -2.72 -10.44 -7.23
CA SER A 212 -3.56 -9.51 -8.00
C SER A 212 -3.14 -9.35 -9.44
N TRP A 213 -1.86 -9.62 -9.76
CA TRP A 213 -1.36 -9.56 -11.12
C TRP A 213 -1.05 -10.97 -11.67
N GLY A 214 -0.39 -11.83 -10.90
CA GLY A 214 0.07 -13.17 -11.32
C GLY A 214 0.67 -13.16 -12.71
N ASP A 215 0.11 -13.93 -13.65
CA ASP A 215 0.63 -13.99 -15.03
C ASP A 215 0.51 -12.67 -15.81
N LEU A 216 -0.30 -11.71 -15.35
CA LEU A 216 -0.37 -10.36 -15.92
C LEU A 216 0.80 -9.47 -15.50
N LEU A 217 1.56 -9.86 -14.48
CA LEU A 217 2.75 -9.13 -14.09
C LEU A 217 3.86 -9.36 -15.11
N LYS A 218 4.04 -8.39 -16.01
CA LYS A 218 5.07 -8.45 -17.07
C LYS A 218 6.30 -7.59 -16.79
N GLY A 219 6.25 -6.71 -15.79
CA GLY A 219 7.37 -5.90 -15.32
C GLY A 219 7.94 -6.39 -13.99
N THR A 220 8.91 -5.64 -13.47
CA THR A 220 9.53 -5.89 -12.16
C THR A 220 8.96 -4.91 -11.14
N PRO A 221 8.17 -5.36 -10.15
CA PRO A 221 7.74 -4.51 -9.05
C PRO A 221 8.93 -4.00 -8.24
N GLU A 222 8.84 -2.77 -7.76
CA GLU A 222 9.85 -2.17 -6.88
C GLU A 222 9.30 -2.03 -5.46
N THR A 223 10.08 -2.49 -4.49
CA THR A 223 9.74 -2.43 -3.07
C THR A 223 10.33 -1.18 -2.46
N TRP A 224 9.48 -0.26 -2.00
CA TRP A 224 9.90 0.98 -1.33
C TRP A 224 9.41 1.01 0.12
N GLU A 225 10.31 1.33 1.04
CA GLU A 225 10.08 1.52 2.47
C GLU A 225 9.06 2.64 2.70
N ASP A 226 9.02 3.66 1.84
CA ASP A 226 8.02 4.73 1.92
C ASP A 226 6.58 4.19 1.84
N PHE A 227 6.30 3.01 1.25
CA PHE A 227 4.94 2.46 1.15
C PHE A 227 4.54 1.51 2.29
N ARG A 228 5.41 1.26 3.28
CA ARG A 228 5.06 0.39 4.42
C ARG A 228 3.94 0.98 5.27
N GLU A 229 3.33 0.17 6.15
CA GLU A 229 2.33 0.66 7.10
C GLU A 229 2.97 1.58 8.16
N ILE A 230 2.24 1.91 9.22
CA ILE A 230 2.66 2.83 10.27
C ILE A 230 3.92 2.31 10.99
N TYR A 231 4.90 3.17 11.24
CA TYR A 231 6.11 2.74 11.96
C TYR A 231 5.83 2.52 13.45
N GLY A 232 6.40 1.45 13.99
CA GLY A 232 6.48 1.16 15.43
C GLY A 232 5.20 0.66 16.09
N SER A 233 5.30 0.32 17.38
CA SER A 233 4.23 -0.06 18.30
C SER A 233 3.47 -1.35 17.94
N HIS A 234 2.72 -1.39 16.84
CA HIS A 234 1.95 -2.58 16.43
C HIS A 234 2.91 -3.62 15.84
N THR A 235 2.89 -4.84 16.38
CA THR A 235 3.85 -5.89 15.98
C THR A 235 3.66 -6.33 14.54
N CYS A 236 2.44 -6.25 14.01
CA CYS A 236 2.13 -6.56 12.62
C CYS A 236 2.78 -5.61 11.61
N ASP A 237 3.25 -4.45 12.05
CA ASP A 237 3.91 -3.45 11.21
C ASP A 237 5.44 -3.53 11.27
N ARG A 238 5.98 -4.48 12.05
CA ARG A 238 7.40 -4.81 12.04
C ARG A 238 7.73 -5.62 10.81
N ARG A 239 8.62 -5.08 9.97
CA ARG A 239 9.04 -5.63 8.68
C ARG A 239 10.03 -6.79 8.88
N SER A 240 9.92 -7.82 8.02
CA SER A 240 10.96 -8.87 7.91
C SER A 240 12.27 -8.33 7.35
N THR A 241 13.38 -9.04 7.52
CA THR A 241 14.69 -8.54 7.06
C THR A 241 14.78 -8.42 5.53
N LYS A 242 15.72 -7.61 5.03
CA LYS A 242 15.97 -7.48 3.59
C LYS A 242 16.32 -8.82 2.95
N SER A 243 17.11 -9.64 3.62
CA SER A 243 17.46 -10.98 3.12
C SER A 243 16.23 -11.89 3.02
N TYR A 244 15.33 -11.84 4.02
CA TYR A 244 14.06 -12.55 3.97
C TYR A 244 13.22 -12.12 2.77
N ILE A 245 13.02 -10.81 2.58
CA ILE A 245 12.21 -10.28 1.47
C ILE A 245 12.81 -10.70 0.12
N SER A 246 14.13 -10.55 -0.04
CA SER A 246 14.84 -10.91 -1.28
C SER A 246 14.72 -12.41 -1.60
N GLN A 247 14.81 -13.26 -0.59
CA GLN A 247 14.70 -14.71 -0.76
C GLN A 247 13.26 -15.15 -1.04
N ARG A 248 12.29 -14.57 -0.32
CA ARG A 248 10.89 -14.95 -0.37
C ARG A 248 10.18 -14.44 -1.63
N PHE A 249 10.57 -13.24 -2.08
CA PHE A 249 9.99 -12.53 -3.20
C PHE A 249 11.07 -12.11 -4.21
N PRO A 250 11.78 -13.05 -4.85
CA PRO A 250 12.92 -12.74 -5.72
C PRO A 250 12.56 -11.94 -6.97
N MET A 251 11.28 -11.77 -7.28
CA MET A 251 10.77 -10.97 -8.39
C MET A 251 10.61 -9.49 -8.07
N VAL A 252 10.64 -9.08 -6.79
CA VAL A 252 10.58 -7.66 -6.42
C VAL A 252 11.99 -7.10 -6.32
N LYS A 253 12.21 -5.92 -6.88
CA LYS A 253 13.46 -5.18 -6.75
C LYS A 253 13.36 -4.27 -5.52
N ILE A 254 14.19 -4.53 -4.52
CA ILE A 254 14.27 -3.70 -3.32
C ILE A 254 14.98 -2.38 -3.66
N GLU A 255 14.47 -1.25 -3.15
CA GLU A 255 15.08 0.06 -3.37
C GLU A 255 16.51 0.16 -2.82
N ASP A 256 17.24 1.14 -3.35
CA ASP A 256 18.58 1.47 -2.86
C ASP A 256 18.50 2.07 -1.44
N GLY A 257 19.52 1.79 -0.62
CA GLY A 257 19.58 2.27 0.77
C GLY A 257 18.74 1.46 1.78
N PHE A 258 18.00 0.45 1.32
CA PHE A 258 17.19 -0.41 2.20
C PHE A 258 18.06 -1.21 3.19
N THR A 259 17.78 -1.05 4.48
CA THR A 259 18.49 -1.66 5.61
C THR A 259 18.15 -3.14 5.78
N GLU A 260 19.10 -3.93 6.29
CA GLU A 260 18.86 -5.36 6.57
C GLU A 260 17.73 -5.53 7.58
N GLU A 261 17.91 -4.94 8.77
CA GLU A 261 16.94 -4.98 9.86
C GLU A 261 15.94 -3.83 9.78
N ASP A 262 14.80 -3.99 10.45
CA ASP A 262 13.81 -2.93 10.60
C ASP A 262 14.21 -1.94 11.71
N GLU A 263 14.98 -0.91 11.32
CA GLU A 263 15.45 0.15 12.24
C GLU A 263 14.39 1.22 12.53
N LEU A 264 13.29 1.23 11.75
CA LEU A 264 12.21 2.22 11.83
C LEU A 264 11.11 1.78 12.81
N TRP A 265 10.94 0.47 13.04
CA TRP A 265 9.99 -0.03 14.02
C TRP A 265 10.55 0.02 15.44
N ARG A 266 9.87 0.76 16.33
CA ARG A 266 10.17 0.83 17.77
C ARG A 266 8.92 0.45 18.56
N PRO A 267 9.01 -0.38 19.61
CA PRO A 267 7.82 -0.83 20.35
C PRO A 267 7.10 0.29 21.10
N ASP A 268 7.80 1.36 21.44
CA ASP A 268 7.33 2.48 22.28
C ASP A 268 7.02 3.76 21.48
N ASP A 269 7.12 3.71 20.15
CA ASP A 269 6.82 4.83 19.26
C ASP A 269 5.78 4.43 18.20
N ARG A 270 4.89 5.36 17.84
CA ARG A 270 3.90 5.18 16.77
C ARG A 270 3.96 6.39 15.87
N GLU A 271 4.23 6.13 14.60
CA GLU A 271 4.32 7.16 13.57
C GLU A 271 3.04 8.02 13.49
N THR A 272 3.23 9.31 13.22
CA THR A 272 2.13 10.29 13.13
C THR A 272 1.57 10.36 11.71
N ASN A 273 0.33 10.85 11.57
CA ASN A 273 -0.22 11.16 10.25
C ASN A 273 0.62 12.20 9.51
N ALA A 274 1.11 13.23 10.22
CA ALA A 274 2.01 14.20 9.62
C ALA A 274 3.27 13.56 9.01
N HIS A 275 3.88 12.58 9.69
CA HIS A 275 5.05 11.87 9.17
C HIS A 275 4.68 10.95 8.00
N MET A 276 3.57 10.22 8.08
CA MET A 276 3.06 9.42 6.95
C MET A 276 2.79 10.28 5.71
N GLN A 277 2.14 11.43 5.87
CA GLN A 277 1.89 12.39 4.79
C GLN A 277 3.20 12.93 4.23
N HIS A 278 4.19 13.18 5.09
CA HIS A 278 5.52 13.61 4.65
C HIS A 278 6.20 12.56 3.76
N ARG A 279 6.27 11.29 4.20
CA ARG A 279 6.87 10.22 3.36
C ARG A 279 6.04 9.88 2.12
N MET A 280 4.72 10.07 2.15
CA MET A 280 3.89 9.99 0.94
C MET A 280 4.20 11.09 -0.06
N ARG A 281 4.43 12.33 0.40
CA ARG A 281 4.92 13.40 -0.49
C ARG A 281 6.29 13.05 -1.07
N ARG A 282 7.21 12.50 -0.26
CA ARG A 282 8.53 12.05 -0.73
C ARG A 282 8.42 10.96 -1.80
N ALA A 283 7.59 9.94 -1.59
CA ALA A 283 7.36 8.88 -2.59
C ALA A 283 6.75 9.45 -3.89
N MET A 284 5.79 10.36 -3.76
CA MET A 284 5.17 11.01 -4.90
C MET A 284 6.15 11.91 -5.66
N ASP A 285 6.98 12.68 -4.95
CA ASP A 285 8.04 13.51 -5.55
C ASP A 285 9.00 12.62 -6.36
N ARG A 286 9.42 11.47 -5.80
CA ARG A 286 10.25 10.47 -6.49
C ARG A 286 9.59 9.96 -7.77
N ILE A 287 8.31 9.58 -7.73
CA ILE A 287 7.56 9.08 -8.90
C ILE A 287 7.51 10.15 -10.00
N PHE A 288 7.22 11.40 -9.66
CA PHE A 288 7.09 12.50 -10.62
C PHE A 288 8.45 13.08 -11.07
N ASP A 289 9.54 12.80 -10.36
CA ASP A 289 10.92 13.16 -10.73
C ASP A 289 11.63 12.09 -11.59
N GLY A 290 10.89 11.16 -12.19
CA GLY A 290 11.45 10.20 -13.16
C GLY A 290 11.81 8.84 -12.57
N ALA A 291 11.41 8.52 -11.34
CA ALA A 291 11.46 7.12 -10.88
C ALA A 291 10.47 6.22 -11.64
N ALA A 292 9.47 6.81 -12.30
CA ALA A 292 8.57 6.13 -13.24
C ALA A 292 8.25 7.05 -14.42
N GLU A 293 8.64 6.65 -15.62
CA GLU A 293 8.27 7.36 -16.87
C GLU A 293 6.84 6.99 -17.30
N GLU A 294 6.33 5.86 -16.82
CA GLU A 294 5.04 5.29 -17.17
C GLU A 294 3.86 6.22 -16.77
N THR A 295 2.81 6.24 -17.61
CA THR A 295 1.58 7.00 -17.31
C THR A 295 0.79 6.35 -16.18
N TYR A 296 0.79 5.01 -16.13
CA TYR A 296 0.04 4.24 -15.16
C TYR A 296 0.97 3.75 -14.06
N ILE A 297 0.49 3.76 -12.83
CA ILE A 297 1.24 3.34 -11.65
C ILE A 297 0.35 2.41 -10.84
N SER A 298 0.88 1.28 -10.38
CA SER A 298 0.23 0.41 -9.41
C SER A 298 0.99 0.51 -8.09
N ILE A 299 0.29 0.76 -6.99
CA ILE A 299 0.88 0.82 -5.64
C ILE A 299 0.11 -0.16 -4.77
N THR A 300 0.77 -1.20 -4.29
CA THR A 300 0.19 -2.15 -3.32
C THR A 300 0.75 -1.89 -1.93
N ALA A 301 -0.11 -1.43 -1.01
CA ALA A 301 0.26 -0.94 0.31
C ALA A 301 -0.84 -1.26 1.35
N HIS A 302 -1.01 -0.38 2.34
CA HIS A 302 -1.82 -0.64 3.53
C HIS A 302 -2.86 0.45 3.80
N GLY A 303 -3.73 0.21 4.78
CA GLY A 303 -4.90 1.07 5.01
C GLY A 303 -4.52 2.48 5.45
N ALA A 304 -3.65 2.62 6.46
CA ALA A 304 -3.34 3.93 7.01
C ALA A 304 -2.44 4.74 6.07
N ILE A 305 -1.45 4.08 5.45
CA ILE A 305 -0.57 4.78 4.51
C ILE A 305 -1.29 5.23 3.24
N LEU A 306 -2.20 4.42 2.67
CA LEU A 306 -3.00 4.83 1.51
C LEU A 306 -3.99 5.94 1.89
N SER A 307 -4.56 5.91 3.09
CA SER A 307 -5.41 7.00 3.58
C SER A 307 -4.65 8.32 3.67
N ASN A 308 -3.40 8.30 4.14
CA ASN A 308 -2.55 9.49 4.18
C ASN A 308 -2.07 9.92 2.78
N LEU A 309 -1.83 8.98 1.85
CA LEU A 309 -1.58 9.31 0.45
C LEU A 309 -2.78 10.05 -0.17
N LEU A 310 -3.99 9.52 0.00
CA LEU A 310 -5.22 10.17 -0.49
C LEU A 310 -5.40 11.58 0.08
N ALA A 311 -5.06 11.79 1.36
CA ALA A 311 -5.05 13.13 1.96
C ALA A 311 -4.02 14.07 1.29
N VAL A 312 -2.80 13.58 0.99
CA VAL A 312 -1.77 14.34 0.25
C VAL A 312 -2.25 14.70 -1.16
N LEU A 313 -2.98 13.79 -1.82
CA LEU A 313 -3.53 14.00 -3.15
C LEU A 313 -4.77 14.92 -3.17
N GLY A 314 -5.27 15.35 -2.00
CA GLY A 314 -6.52 16.12 -1.91
C GLY A 314 -7.75 15.32 -2.32
N HIS A 315 -7.68 13.99 -2.25
CA HIS A 315 -8.84 13.11 -2.44
C HIS A 315 -9.78 13.22 -1.22
N GLN A 316 -11.07 12.96 -1.42
CA GLN A 316 -11.99 12.79 -0.31
C GLN A 316 -11.59 11.60 0.58
N ALA A 317 -12.02 11.55 1.83
CA ALA A 317 -11.75 10.35 2.63
C ALA A 317 -12.42 9.13 2.01
N TYR A 318 -11.66 8.04 1.93
CA TYR A 318 -12.10 6.80 1.34
C TYR A 318 -11.61 5.63 2.21
N PRO A 319 -12.49 4.89 2.88
CA PRO A 319 -12.09 3.77 3.72
C PRO A 319 -11.84 2.54 2.86
N LEU A 320 -10.60 2.33 2.41
CA LEU A 320 -10.25 1.12 1.65
C LEU A 320 -10.47 -0.12 2.50
N THR A 321 -11.24 -1.08 2.01
CA THR A 321 -11.41 -2.41 2.62
C THR A 321 -10.24 -3.33 2.26
N THR A 322 -10.03 -4.43 3.01
CA THR A 322 -8.92 -5.36 2.72
C THR A 322 -9.09 -5.99 1.33
N GLY A 323 -8.04 -5.95 0.52
CA GLY A 323 -8.04 -6.44 -0.86
C GLY A 323 -8.55 -5.44 -1.90
N GLU A 324 -9.03 -4.27 -1.46
CA GLU A 324 -9.58 -3.26 -2.35
C GLU A 324 -8.50 -2.53 -3.15
N MET A 325 -8.76 -2.35 -4.44
CA MET A 325 -7.95 -1.53 -5.35
C MET A 325 -8.78 -0.38 -5.90
N ILE A 326 -8.30 0.85 -5.71
CA ILE A 326 -8.95 2.04 -6.25
C ILE A 326 -8.04 2.80 -7.24
N PRO A 327 -8.56 3.24 -8.38
CA PRO A 327 -7.86 4.12 -9.29
C PRO A 327 -8.04 5.61 -8.93
N VAL A 328 -7.00 6.40 -9.15
CA VAL A 328 -7.04 7.87 -9.05
C VAL A 328 -6.26 8.49 -10.20
N VAL A 329 -6.80 9.56 -10.80
CA VAL A 329 -6.05 10.40 -11.75
C VAL A 329 -5.41 11.53 -10.97
N VAL A 330 -4.08 11.62 -11.01
CA VAL A 330 -3.30 12.58 -10.22
C VAL A 330 -2.72 13.64 -11.13
N LYS A 331 -2.98 14.90 -10.79
CA LYS A 331 -2.27 16.08 -11.30
C LYS A 331 -1.17 16.44 -10.32
N ALA A 332 0.06 16.57 -10.82
CA ALA A 332 1.17 17.18 -10.10
C ALA A 332 1.50 18.54 -10.72
N THR A 333 1.75 19.54 -9.88
CA THR A 333 2.23 20.88 -10.31
C THR A 333 3.54 21.17 -9.60
N LYS A 334 4.63 21.29 -10.37
CA LYS A 334 5.96 21.59 -9.86
C LYS A 334 6.00 23.01 -9.26
N LEU A 335 6.55 23.10 -8.06
CA LEU A 335 6.63 24.32 -7.23
C LEU A 335 7.71 25.30 -7.69
#